data_AF-A0A3D3F5B1-F1
#
_entry.id   AF-A0A3D3F5B1-F1
#
_cell.length_a   1.000
_cell.length_b   1.000
_cell.length_c   1.000
_cell.angle_alpha   90.00
_cell.angle_beta   90.00
_cell.angle_gamma   90.00
#
_symmetry.space_group_name_H-M   'P 1'
#
loop_
_entity.id
_entity.type
_entity.pdbx_description
1 polymer ?
#
loop_
_entity_poly.entity_id
_entity_poly.type
_entity_poly.pdbx_seq_one_letter_code
_entity_poly.pdbx_strand_id
1 'polypeptide(L)'
;TGANISVKIDDEFMQAVQDGNVYEQKYPIDSNDPKYSKNIDAGALWRKIVHNAWQSAEPGVLFWDTIIRESVPDCYADLGFKT
;
A
#
# COMPACT_ATOMS: atom_id res chain seq x y z
N THR A 1 2.28 25.39 -1.28
CA THR A 1 2.69 24.43 -0.23
C THR A 1 3.00 23.12 -0.91
N GLY A 2 4.28 22.82 -1.17
CA GLY A 2 4.69 21.59 -1.85
C GLY A 2 4.89 20.49 -0.82
N ALA A 3 3.87 19.65 -0.63
CA ALA A 3 3.99 18.44 0.16
C ALA A 3 4.04 17.26 -0.81
N ASN A 4 5.07 16.43 -0.73
CA ASN A 4 5.11 15.21 -1.52
C ASN A 4 4.22 14.15 -0.92
N ILE A 5 3.34 13.58 -1.74
CA ILE A 5 2.41 12.53 -1.32
C ILE A 5 2.89 11.21 -1.91
N SER A 6 3.05 10.20 -1.05
CA SER A 6 3.30 8.83 -1.46
C SER A 6 2.31 7.89 -0.78
N VAL A 7 1.90 6.86 -1.49
CA VAL A 7 1.03 5.80 -0.98
C VAL A 7 1.84 4.52 -0.84
N LYS A 8 1.67 3.84 0.29
CA LYS A 8 2.19 2.50 0.52
C LYS A 8 1.16 1.50 0.02
N ILE A 9 1.61 0.54 -0.78
CA ILE A 9 0.80 -0.51 -1.38
C ILE A 9 1.34 -1.86 -0.91
N ASP A 10 0.47 -2.71 -0.38
CA ASP A 10 0.77 -4.09 -0.01
C ASP A 10 0.55 -5.06 -1.19
N ASP A 11 1.10 -6.26 -1.07
CA ASP A 11 1.00 -7.31 -2.10
C ASP A 11 -0.47 -7.79 -2.23
N GLU A 12 -1.26 -7.76 -1.16
CA GLU A 12 -2.70 -8.12 -1.15
C GLU A 12 -3.52 -7.21 -2.07
N PHE A 13 -3.32 -5.89 -1.98
CA PHE A 13 -3.98 -4.93 -2.86
C PHE A 13 -3.63 -5.18 -4.32
N MET A 14 -2.36 -5.42 -4.63
CA MET A 14 -1.93 -5.68 -6.01
C MET A 14 -2.50 -6.98 -6.56
N GLN A 15 -2.60 -8.02 -5.73
CA GLN A 15 -3.27 -9.26 -6.10
C GLN A 15 -4.76 -9.02 -6.37
N ALA A 16 -5.45 -8.25 -5.52
CA ALA A 16 -6.84 -7.88 -5.73
C ALA A 16 -7.05 -7.07 -7.03
N VAL A 17 -6.12 -6.17 -7.38
CA VAL A 17 -6.12 -5.44 -8.65
C VAL A 17 -5.97 -6.40 -9.84
N GLN A 18 -5.04 -7.34 -9.77
CA GLN A 18 -4.78 -8.31 -10.84
C GLN A 18 -5.99 -9.23 -11.08
N ASP A 19 -6.62 -9.69 -10.01
CA ASP A 19 -7.73 -10.65 -10.07
C ASP A 19 -9.09 -9.98 -10.31
N GLY A 20 -9.16 -8.65 -10.23
CA GLY A 20 -10.43 -7.90 -10.33
C GLY A 20 -11.32 -8.06 -9.09
N ASN A 21 -10.71 -8.29 -7.92
CA ASN A 21 -11.39 -8.50 -6.65
C ASN A 21 -11.58 -7.20 -5.87
N VAL A 22 -12.36 -7.30 -4.79
CA VAL A 22 -12.46 -6.24 -3.78
C VAL A 22 -11.25 -6.27 -2.86
N TYR A 23 -10.89 -5.11 -2.32
CA TYR A 23 -9.87 -4.97 -1.26
C TYR A 23 -10.50 -4.37 -0.01
N GLU A 24 -10.18 -4.91 1.16
CA GLU A 24 -10.65 -4.39 2.44
C GLU A 24 -9.69 -3.33 2.97
N GLN A 25 -10.14 -2.09 3.02
CA GLN A 25 -9.44 -1.03 3.73
C GLN A 25 -9.80 -1.07 5.19
N LYS A 26 -8.82 -1.06 6.08
CA LYS A 26 -9.05 -1.09 7.54
C LYS A 26 -8.19 -0.11 8.31
N TYR A 27 -8.68 0.29 9.48
CA TYR A 27 -7.91 1.08 10.44
C TYR A 27 -8.22 0.65 11.89
N PRO A 28 -7.21 0.42 12.74
CA PRO A 28 -5.77 0.34 12.42
C PRO A 28 -5.45 -0.83 11.47
N ILE A 29 -4.38 -0.70 10.66
CA ILE A 29 -4.02 -1.69 9.63
C ILE A 29 -3.61 -3.05 10.22
N ASP A 30 -2.93 -3.06 11.36
CA ASP A 30 -2.41 -4.27 12.01
C ASP A 30 -3.35 -4.84 13.08
N SER A 31 -4.59 -4.33 13.19
CA SER A 31 -5.54 -4.80 14.19
C SER A 31 -6.29 -6.05 13.72
N ASN A 32 -6.41 -7.04 14.62
CA ASN A 32 -7.30 -8.19 14.44
C ASN A 32 -8.79 -7.81 14.61
N ASP A 33 -9.06 -6.69 15.29
CA ASP A 33 -10.39 -6.09 15.44
C ASP A 33 -10.29 -4.62 14.98
N PRO A 34 -10.38 -4.35 13.67
CA PRO A 34 -10.21 -3.01 13.14
C PRO A 34 -11.42 -2.14 13.51
N LYS A 35 -11.16 -0.90 13.94
CA LYS A 35 -12.20 0.06 14.30
C LYS A 35 -13.05 0.48 13.09
N TYR A 36 -12.44 0.52 11.92
CA TYR A 36 -13.10 0.83 10.66
C TYR A 36 -12.68 -0.18 9.61
N SER A 37 -13.64 -0.63 8.82
CA SER A 37 -13.42 -1.48 7.64
C SER A 37 -14.30 -0.99 6.49
N LYS A 38 -13.79 -1.11 5.27
CA LYS A 38 -14.51 -0.77 4.05
C LYS A 38 -13.99 -1.59 2.86
N ASN A 39 -14.89 -2.32 2.21
CA ASN A 39 -14.59 -2.97 0.94
C ASN A 39 -14.66 -1.96 -0.22
N ILE A 40 -13.66 -2.00 -1.08
CA ILE A 40 -13.55 -1.16 -2.28
C ILE A 40 -13.19 -1.99 -3.51
N ASP A 41 -13.54 -1.52 -4.70
CA ASP A 41 -13.03 -2.07 -5.97
C ASP A 41 -11.55 -1.68 -6.10
N ALA A 42 -10.66 -2.68 -6.01
CA ALA A 42 -9.22 -2.48 -6.03
C ALA A 42 -8.76 -1.88 -7.37
N GLY A 43 -9.30 -2.40 -8.48
CA GLY A 43 -8.98 -1.91 -9.82
C GLY A 43 -9.42 -0.47 -10.05
N ALA A 44 -10.58 -0.06 -9.54
CA ALA A 44 -11.05 1.32 -9.63
C ALA A 44 -10.14 2.28 -8.86
N LEU A 45 -9.71 1.90 -7.65
CA LEU A 45 -8.76 2.70 -6.87
C LEU A 45 -7.40 2.78 -7.57
N TRP A 46 -6.88 1.66 -8.08
CA TRP A 46 -5.60 1.63 -8.79
C TRP A 46 -5.61 2.52 -10.03
N ARG A 47 -6.65 2.43 -10.86
CA ARG A 47 -6.82 3.32 -12.03
C ARG A 47 -6.78 4.79 -11.63
N LYS A 48 -7.41 5.16 -10.52
CA LYS A 48 -7.39 6.53 -9.98
C LYS A 48 -5.99 6.95 -9.53
N ILE A 49 -5.25 6.07 -8.85
CA ILE A 49 -3.86 6.34 -8.42
C ILE A 49 -2.97 6.59 -9.63
N VAL A 50 -2.97 5.67 -10.60
CA VAL A 50 -2.12 5.75 -11.80
C VAL A 50 -2.47 6.96 -12.65
N HIS A 51 -3.76 7.28 -12.81
CA HIS A 51 -4.20 8.44 -13.56
C HIS A 51 -3.67 9.75 -12.96
N ASN A 52 -3.74 9.92 -11.64
CA ASN A 52 -3.21 11.10 -10.96
C ASN A 52 -1.67 11.13 -11.00
N ALA A 53 -1.01 9.99 -10.79
CA ALA A 53 0.45 9.90 -10.87
C ALA A 53 0.95 10.31 -12.26
N TRP A 54 0.24 9.94 -13.34
CA TRP A 54 0.51 10.40 -14.69
C TRP A 54 0.22 11.90 -14.88
N GLN A 55 -0.93 12.39 -14.39
CA GLN A 55 -1.37 13.78 -14.60
C GLN A 55 -0.55 14.80 -13.81
N SER A 56 -0.16 14.48 -12.58
CA SER A 56 0.45 15.42 -11.62
C SER A 56 1.78 14.97 -11.03
N ALA A 57 2.37 13.87 -11.53
CA ALA A 57 3.58 13.23 -10.96
C ALA A 57 3.41 12.76 -9.49
N GLU A 58 2.16 12.72 -8.99
CA GLU A 58 1.82 12.37 -7.61
C GLU A 58 0.47 11.63 -7.55
N PRO A 59 0.28 10.68 -6.61
CA PRO A 59 1.23 10.30 -5.57
C PRO A 59 2.34 9.38 -6.10
N GLY A 60 3.49 9.39 -5.42
CA GLY A 60 4.47 8.30 -5.55
C GLY A 60 3.89 6.99 -5.04
N VAL A 61 4.30 5.86 -5.61
CA VAL A 61 3.84 4.52 -5.23
C VAL A 61 5.01 3.74 -4.62
N LEU A 62 4.81 3.24 -3.42
CA LEU A 62 5.78 2.42 -2.69
C LEU A 62 5.20 1.02 -2.49
N PHE A 63 5.79 0.00 -3.12
CA PHE A 63 5.43 -1.40 -2.89
C PHE A 63 6.05 -1.86 -1.58
N TRP A 64 5.30 -1.70 -0.49
CA TRP A 64 5.81 -1.73 0.87
C TRP A 64 6.31 -3.12 1.27
N ASP A 65 5.59 -4.18 0.90
CA ASP A 65 5.98 -5.56 1.18
C ASP A 65 7.25 -5.97 0.44
N THR A 66 7.43 -5.48 -0.79
CA THR A 66 8.68 -5.66 -1.55
C THR A 66 9.83 -4.91 -0.88
N ILE A 67 9.60 -3.66 -0.48
CA ILE A 67 10.61 -2.86 0.23
C ILE A 67 11.05 -3.58 1.50
N ILE A 68 10.13 -4.04 2.35
CA ILE A 68 10.45 -4.78 3.57
C ILE A 68 11.24 -6.05 3.23
N ARG A 69 10.78 -6.84 2.26
CA ARG A 69 11.39 -8.12 1.90
C ARG A 69 12.82 -7.98 1.35
N GLU A 70 13.13 -6.87 0.70
CA GLU A 70 14.42 -6.62 0.07
C GLU A 70 15.31 -5.62 0.83
N SER A 71 14.82 -5.05 1.94
CA SER A 71 15.61 -4.13 2.75
C SER A 71 16.65 -4.88 3.57
N VAL A 72 17.89 -4.37 3.55
CA VAL A 72 19.00 -4.89 4.38
C VAL A 72 18.69 -4.80 5.88
N PRO A 73 18.03 -3.75 6.41
CA PRO A 73 17.58 -3.71 7.81
C PRO A 73 16.70 -4.90 8.22
N ASP A 74 15.80 -5.36 7.34
CA ASP A 74 14.90 -6.47 7.63
C ASP A 74 15.62 -7.84 7.56
N CYS A 75 16.81 -7.92 6.93
CA CYS A 75 17.73 -9.06 7.07
C CYS A 75 18.39 -9.15 8.46
N TYR A 76 18.29 -8.08 9.27
CA TYR A 76 18.72 -8.04 10.68
C TYR A 76 17.53 -7.89 11.62
N ALA A 77 16.35 -8.39 11.24
CA ALA A 77 15.17 -8.40 12.11
C ALA A 77 15.47 -9.00 13.50
N ASP A 78 16.39 -9.98 13.57
CA ASP A 78 16.88 -10.60 14.80
C ASP A 78 17.62 -9.64 15.75
N LEU A 79 18.05 -8.47 15.26
CA LEU A 79 18.69 -7.40 16.04
C LEU A 79 17.73 -6.24 16.36
N GLY A 80 16.43 -6.39 16.06
CA GLY A 80 15.38 -5.43 16.44
C GLY A 80 15.19 -4.26 15.48
N PHE A 81 15.75 -4.32 14.27
CA PHE A 81 15.45 -3.36 13.21
C PHE A 81 14.24 -3.82 12.40
N LYS A 82 13.27 -2.94 12.20
CA LYS A 82 12.13 -3.17 11.33
C LYS A 82 11.75 -1.87 10.63
N THR A 83 11.50 -1.96 9.33
CA THR A 83 11.06 -0.83 8.49
C THR A 83 9.57 -0.53 8.67
#